data_AF-A0AAF0ENA6-F1
#
_entry.id   AF-A0AAF0ENA6-F1
#
_cell.length_a   1.000
_cell.length_b   1.000
_cell.length_c   1.000
_cell.angle_alpha   90.00
_cell.angle_beta   90.00
_cell.angle_gamma   90.00
#
_symmetry.space_group_name_H-M   'P 1'
#
loop_
_entity.id
_entity.type
_entity.pdbx_description
1 polymer ?
#
loop_
_entity_poly.entity_id
_entity_poly.type
_entity_poly.pdbx_seq_one_letter_code
_entity_poly.pdbx_strand_id
1 'polypeptide(L)'
;MPHKRAKLSTRRAQRESTGVDLAPKADRSKERDMPRSAMLVFRQPPPPSSSRHESSSKASSKESDAKDSDAEQLRIRPGEKISAFNRRVESAFATKINETARKENRSESNKRKRQKNLERLRAKKLAKDPIAARRAEEALDFKKAPTTRSVREVAEAPPTLTARPKIRKPRDQVGPSPARQRILDEERERVVQQYRALKKSRIGE
;
A
#
# COMPACT_ATOMS: atom_id res chain seq x y z
N MET A 1 41.92 24.25 -1.42
CA MET A 1 41.51 25.65 -1.68
C MET A 1 40.92 26.31 -0.42
N PRO A 2 41.71 27.14 0.29
CA PRO A 2 41.32 27.79 1.54
C PRO A 2 40.08 28.71 1.41
N HIS A 3 39.89 29.35 0.25
CA HIS A 3 38.82 30.34 0.04
C HIS A 3 37.39 29.78 -0.01
N LYS A 4 37.20 28.46 -0.24
CA LYS A 4 35.86 27.84 -0.21
C LYS A 4 35.36 27.56 1.21
N ARG A 5 36.26 27.35 2.17
CA ARG A 5 35.89 27.04 3.56
C ARG A 5 35.49 28.30 4.34
N ALA A 6 36.16 29.43 4.09
CA ALA A 6 35.85 30.71 4.72
C ALA A 6 34.39 31.16 4.49
N LYS A 7 33.87 31.02 3.26
CA LYS A 7 32.48 31.38 2.91
C LYS A 7 31.42 30.47 3.54
N LEU A 8 31.78 29.22 3.86
CA LEU A 8 30.86 28.29 4.51
C LEU A 8 30.77 28.59 6.01
N SER A 9 31.90 28.93 6.65
CA SER A 9 31.94 29.34 8.06
C SER A 9 31.09 30.59 8.31
N THR A 10 31.27 31.64 7.50
CA THR A 10 30.49 32.88 7.64
C THR A 10 28.99 32.67 7.41
N ARG A 11 28.62 31.82 6.44
CA ARG A 11 27.21 31.49 6.17
C ARG A 11 26.57 30.67 7.30
N ARG A 12 27.33 29.79 7.97
CA ARG A 12 26.85 29.05 9.14
C ARG A 12 26.67 29.98 10.35
N ALA A 13 27.66 30.83 10.63
CA ALA A 13 27.59 31.80 11.71
C ALA A 13 26.40 32.76 11.52
N GLN A 14 26.17 33.25 10.29
CA GLN A 14 25.00 34.07 9.97
C GLN A 14 23.68 33.31 10.15
N ARG A 15 23.60 32.03 9.76
CA ARG A 15 22.39 31.22 9.91
C ARG A 15 22.07 30.91 11.38
N GLU A 16 23.11 30.72 12.20
CA GLU A 16 22.97 30.53 13.64
C GLU A 16 22.51 31.83 14.32
N SER A 17 23.06 33.00 13.93
CA SER A 17 22.67 34.29 14.50
C SER A 17 21.27 34.74 14.08
N THR A 18 20.85 34.49 12.84
CA THR A 18 19.50 34.84 12.36
C THR A 18 18.43 33.88 12.88
N GLY A 19 18.83 32.76 13.48
CA GLY A 19 17.93 31.68 13.85
C GLY A 19 17.24 31.04 12.64
N VAL A 20 16.33 30.12 12.93
CA VAL A 20 15.52 29.44 11.91
C VAL A 20 14.10 29.98 12.02
N ASP A 21 13.77 30.96 11.18
CA ASP A 21 12.40 31.46 10.99
C ASP A 21 11.57 30.45 10.18
N LEU A 22 11.42 29.25 10.73
CA LEU A 22 10.48 28.25 10.24
C LEU A 22 9.38 28.14 11.28
N ALA A 23 8.14 28.01 10.80
CA ALA A 23 7.01 27.70 11.65
C ALA A 23 7.36 26.51 12.57
N PRO A 24 6.96 26.55 13.86
CA PRO A 24 7.20 25.46 14.79
C PRO A 24 6.70 24.17 14.17
N LYS A 25 7.62 23.23 13.93
CA LYS A 25 7.26 21.93 13.37
C LYS A 25 6.43 21.20 14.42
N ALA A 26 5.29 20.67 14.00
CA ALA A 26 4.45 19.85 14.87
C ALA A 26 5.29 18.74 15.49
N ASP A 27 5.42 18.78 16.81
CA ASP A 27 6.19 17.79 17.54
C ASP A 27 5.41 16.48 17.57
N ARG A 28 5.76 15.57 16.65
CA ARG A 28 5.11 14.26 16.50
C ARG A 28 5.45 13.29 17.64
N SER A 29 6.23 13.72 18.63
CA SER A 29 6.51 12.98 19.85
C SER A 29 5.20 12.65 20.59
N LYS A 30 4.31 13.63 20.73
CA LYS A 30 3.00 13.49 21.40
C LYS A 30 2.00 12.59 20.67
N GLU A 31 2.17 12.41 19.36
CA GLU A 31 1.37 11.46 18.56
C GLU A 31 1.78 10.01 18.78
N ARG A 32 2.99 9.73 19.29
CA ARG A 32 3.48 8.35 19.48
C ARG A 32 2.95 7.69 20.76
N ASP A 33 2.63 8.49 21.77
CA ASP A 33 2.11 7.99 23.05
C ASP A 33 0.58 7.80 23.06
N MET A 34 -0.12 8.30 22.04
CA MET A 34 -1.58 8.11 21.93
C MET A 34 -1.92 6.82 21.19
N PRO A 35 -2.85 6.00 21.71
CA PRO A 35 -3.34 4.84 20.99
C PRO A 35 -4.01 5.30 19.68
N ARG A 36 -3.79 4.53 18.61
CA ARG A 36 -4.24 4.86 17.25
C ARG A 36 -5.75 5.16 17.14
N SER A 37 -6.57 4.59 18.03
CA SER A 37 -8.00 4.87 18.09
C SER A 37 -8.31 6.27 18.63
N ALA A 38 -7.56 6.76 19.62
CA ALA A 38 -7.73 8.12 20.15
C ALA A 38 -7.30 9.16 19.12
N MET A 39 -6.24 8.89 18.35
CA MET A 39 -5.81 9.76 17.24
C MET A 39 -6.90 9.98 16.18
N LEU A 40 -7.77 8.99 15.95
CA LEU A 40 -8.87 9.11 14.98
C LEU A 40 -10.00 10.01 15.48
N VAL A 41 -10.20 10.10 16.79
CA VAL A 41 -11.23 10.94 17.42
C VAL A 41 -10.83 12.42 17.38
N PHE A 42 -9.54 12.71 17.60
CA PHE A 42 -9.02 14.09 17.56
C PHE A 42 -8.79 14.64 16.15
N ARG A 43 -8.72 13.77 15.14
CA ARG A 43 -8.55 14.20 13.75
C ARG A 43 -9.88 14.68 13.21
N GLN A 44 -10.02 15.99 13.01
CA GLN A 44 -11.17 16.56 12.33
C GLN A 44 -11.37 15.88 10.97
N PRO A 45 -12.63 15.56 10.58
CA PRO A 45 -12.91 15.07 9.24
C PRO A 45 -12.39 16.10 8.23
N PRO A 46 -11.72 15.66 7.14
CA PRO A 46 -11.25 16.60 6.14
C PRO A 46 -12.43 17.45 5.65
N PRO A 47 -12.25 18.77 5.47
CA PRO A 47 -13.32 19.63 4.99
C PRO A 47 -13.86 19.05 3.67
N PRO A 48 -15.19 19.11 3.43
CA PRO A 48 -15.74 18.69 2.16
C PRO A 48 -15.03 19.50 1.07
N SER A 49 -14.22 18.83 0.27
CA SER A 49 -13.54 19.47 -0.85
C SER A 49 -14.60 20.07 -1.76
N SER A 50 -14.69 21.40 -1.81
CA SER A 50 -15.52 22.16 -2.75
C SER A 50 -15.15 21.92 -4.22
N SER A 51 -14.19 21.04 -4.51
CA SER A 51 -13.86 20.55 -5.85
C SER A 51 -14.62 19.29 -6.29
N ARG A 52 -15.60 18.82 -5.49
CA ARG A 52 -16.36 17.58 -5.81
C ARG A 52 -17.75 17.79 -6.40
N HIS A 53 -18.15 19.03 -6.62
CA HIS A 53 -19.36 19.39 -7.37
C HIS A 53 -18.97 20.18 -8.62
N GLU A 54 -18.44 19.49 -9.63
CA GLU A 54 -18.56 19.90 -11.05
C GLU A 54 -18.01 18.83 -12.03
N SER A 55 -17.25 17.83 -11.56
CA SER A 55 -16.67 16.79 -12.43
C SER A 55 -17.37 15.42 -12.38
N SER A 56 -18.59 15.35 -11.83
CA SER A 56 -19.32 14.08 -11.64
C SER A 56 -20.44 13.82 -12.66
N SER A 57 -20.34 14.35 -13.88
CA SER A 57 -21.14 13.85 -15.00
C SER A 57 -20.20 13.28 -16.06
N LYS A 58 -20.30 11.95 -16.27
CA LYS A 58 -19.84 11.19 -17.44
C LYS A 58 -18.44 10.55 -17.36
N ALA A 59 -18.27 9.63 -16.40
CA ALA A 59 -17.11 8.75 -16.33
C ALA A 59 -17.54 7.27 -16.32
N SER A 60 -18.03 6.75 -17.45
CA SER A 60 -18.05 5.29 -17.71
C SER A 60 -18.30 4.87 -19.17
N SER A 61 -18.25 5.76 -20.17
CA SER A 61 -18.49 5.36 -21.57
C SER A 61 -17.64 6.09 -22.62
N LYS A 62 -16.48 6.66 -22.25
CA LYS A 62 -15.68 7.53 -23.15
C LYS A 62 -14.16 7.27 -23.07
N GLU A 63 -13.74 6.01 -23.05
CA GLU A 63 -12.31 5.65 -23.07
C GLU A 63 -11.69 5.66 -24.49
N SER A 64 -12.50 5.64 -25.55
CA SER A 64 -12.02 5.71 -26.93
C SER A 64 -11.78 7.15 -27.42
N ASP A 65 -12.59 8.12 -26.99
CA ASP A 65 -12.58 9.50 -27.52
C ASP A 65 -11.52 10.42 -26.87
N ALA A 66 -11.01 10.04 -25.69
CA ALA A 66 -9.99 10.84 -24.98
C ALA A 66 -8.58 10.66 -25.58
N LYS A 67 -8.28 9.49 -26.17
CA LYS A 67 -6.96 9.21 -26.74
C LYS A 67 -6.64 10.03 -27.98
N ASP A 68 -7.63 10.29 -28.83
CA ASP A 68 -7.44 11.10 -30.03
C ASP A 68 -7.25 12.58 -29.68
N SER A 69 -7.92 13.06 -28.62
CA SER A 69 -7.75 14.43 -28.13
C SER A 69 -6.36 14.71 -27.52
N ASP A 70 -5.78 13.72 -26.83
CA ASP A 70 -4.40 13.81 -26.32
C ASP A 70 -3.39 13.83 -27.47
N ALA A 71 -3.62 13.03 -28.52
CA ALA A 71 -2.73 12.97 -29.67
C ALA A 71 -2.75 14.27 -30.50
N GLU A 72 -3.91 14.89 -30.69
CA GLU A 72 -4.02 16.20 -31.32
C GLU A 72 -3.44 17.33 -30.45
N GLN A 73 -3.59 17.24 -29.13
CA GLN A 73 -2.93 18.17 -28.20
C GLN A 73 -1.41 18.01 -28.18
N LEU A 74 -0.84 16.87 -28.59
CA LEU A 74 0.60 16.64 -28.64
C LEU A 74 1.21 16.87 -30.03
N ARG A 75 0.50 17.55 -30.95
CA ARG A 75 1.08 18.10 -32.17
C ARG A 75 1.54 19.54 -31.97
N ILE A 76 2.63 19.95 -32.64
CA ILE A 76 3.09 21.34 -32.62
C ILE A 76 2.03 22.20 -33.31
N ARG A 77 1.52 23.22 -32.62
CA ARG A 77 0.54 24.15 -33.21
C ARG A 77 1.24 25.15 -34.13
N PRO A 78 0.60 25.62 -35.21
CA PRO A 78 1.18 26.66 -36.06
C PRO A 78 1.45 27.93 -35.23
N GLY A 79 2.67 28.48 -35.34
CA GLY A 79 3.11 29.66 -34.57
C GLY A 79 3.54 29.37 -33.12
N GLU A 80 3.45 28.13 -32.64
CA GLU A 80 3.93 27.76 -31.31
C GLU A 80 5.46 27.61 -31.29
N LYS A 81 6.10 28.15 -30.25
CA LYS A 81 7.54 27.92 -30.01
C LYS A 81 7.76 26.49 -29.51
N ILE A 82 8.86 25.86 -29.92
CA ILE A 82 9.21 24.48 -29.50
C ILE A 82 9.25 24.29 -27.98
N SER A 83 9.62 25.33 -27.23
CA SER A 83 9.65 25.29 -25.76
C SER A 83 8.26 25.21 -25.12
N ALA A 84 7.24 25.86 -25.71
CA ALA A 84 5.87 25.79 -25.25
C ALA A 84 5.28 24.40 -25.51
N PHE A 85 5.59 23.84 -26.68
CA PHE A 85 5.24 22.47 -27.04
C PHE A 85 5.80 21.46 -26.03
N ASN A 86 7.10 21.53 -25.73
CA ASN A 86 7.75 20.64 -24.76
C ASN A 86 7.11 20.73 -23.37
N ARG A 87 6.76 21.94 -22.89
CA ARG A 87 6.04 22.11 -21.62
C ARG A 87 4.68 21.43 -21.62
N ARG A 88 3.93 21.51 -22.73
CA ARG A 88 2.62 20.85 -22.86
C ARG A 88 2.76 19.34 -22.86
N VAL A 89 3.74 18.82 -23.60
CA VAL A 89 4.11 17.40 -23.60
C VAL A 89 4.45 16.93 -22.18
N GLU A 90 5.38 17.62 -21.49
CA GLU A 90 5.77 17.30 -20.12
C GLU A 90 4.58 17.31 -19.17
N SER A 91 3.67 18.30 -19.27
CA SER A 91 2.48 18.39 -18.43
C SER A 91 1.50 17.23 -18.65
N ALA A 92 1.28 16.82 -19.90
CA ALA A 92 0.42 15.70 -20.25
C ALA A 92 0.96 14.36 -19.74
N PHE A 93 2.30 14.19 -19.76
CA PHE A 93 2.96 12.99 -19.25
C PHE A 93 3.29 13.04 -17.75
N ALA A 94 3.25 14.20 -17.10
CA ALA A 94 3.64 14.36 -15.71
C ALA A 94 2.88 13.43 -14.77
N THR A 95 1.59 13.21 -15.00
CA THR A 95 0.76 12.31 -14.19
C THR A 95 1.23 10.86 -14.34
N LYS A 96 1.41 10.39 -15.58
CA LYS A 96 1.88 9.03 -15.89
C LYS A 96 3.28 8.78 -15.34
N ILE A 97 4.20 9.73 -15.50
CA ILE A 97 5.58 9.65 -14.96
C ILE A 97 5.55 9.58 -13.43
N ASN A 98 4.73 10.42 -12.78
CA ASN A 98 4.60 10.38 -11.33
C ASN A 98 3.95 9.07 -10.84
N GLU A 99 3.00 8.52 -11.57
CA GLU A 99 2.38 7.23 -11.25
C GLU A 99 3.34 6.06 -11.38
N THR A 100 4.13 5.99 -12.46
CA THR A 100 5.14 4.93 -12.65
C THR A 100 6.20 5.01 -11.57
N ALA A 101 6.77 6.21 -11.34
CA ALA A 101 7.75 6.43 -10.28
C ALA A 101 7.20 6.06 -8.89
N ARG A 102 5.94 6.37 -8.59
CA ARG A 102 5.30 5.97 -7.32
C ARG A 102 5.08 4.46 -7.23
N LYS A 103 4.69 3.79 -8.32
CA LYS A 103 4.45 2.34 -8.35
C LYS A 103 5.74 1.56 -8.14
N GLU A 104 6.83 1.95 -8.79
CA GLU A 104 8.16 1.34 -8.64
C GLU A 104 8.72 1.53 -7.22
N ASN A 105 8.64 2.74 -6.67
CA ASN A 105 9.10 2.97 -5.30
C ASN A 105 8.26 2.19 -4.26
N ARG A 106 6.96 2.01 -4.51
CA ARG A 106 6.09 1.17 -3.66
C ARG A 106 6.41 -0.31 -3.79
N SER A 107 6.70 -0.81 -5.00
CA SER A 107 7.04 -2.22 -5.20
C SER A 107 8.36 -2.58 -4.51
N GLU A 108 9.38 -1.72 -4.62
CA GLU A 108 10.66 -1.88 -3.91
C GLU A 108 10.49 -1.82 -2.38
N SER A 109 9.74 -0.84 -1.87
CA SER A 109 9.44 -0.75 -0.43
C SER A 109 8.71 -1.99 0.09
N ASN A 110 7.71 -2.48 -0.64
CA ASN A 110 6.96 -3.69 -0.28
C ASN A 110 7.81 -4.96 -0.39
N LYS A 111 8.69 -5.04 -1.40
CA LYS A 111 9.66 -6.12 -1.58
C LYS A 111 10.63 -6.19 -0.39
N ARG A 112 11.18 -5.04 0.03
CA ARG A 112 12.03 -4.93 1.22
C ARG A 112 11.29 -5.33 2.49
N LYS A 113 10.03 -4.89 2.68
CA LYS A 113 9.21 -5.33 3.84
C LYS A 113 8.97 -6.84 3.81
N ARG A 114 8.69 -7.41 2.65
CA ARG A 114 8.49 -8.86 2.49
C ARG A 114 9.77 -9.65 2.81
N GLN A 115 10.92 -9.19 2.35
CA GLN A 115 12.23 -9.76 2.68
C GLN A 115 12.50 -9.71 4.19
N LYS A 116 12.32 -8.55 4.83
CA LYS A 116 12.46 -8.41 6.29
C LYS A 116 11.54 -9.34 7.08
N ASN A 117 10.30 -9.51 6.63
CA ASN A 117 9.36 -10.43 7.27
C ASN A 117 9.78 -11.88 7.10
N LEU A 118 10.28 -12.26 5.91
CA LEU A 118 10.84 -13.59 5.65
C LEU A 118 12.06 -13.87 6.53
N GLU A 119 13.00 -12.93 6.62
CA GLU A 119 14.18 -13.02 7.49
C GLU A 119 13.78 -13.14 8.96
N ARG A 120 12.81 -12.35 9.42
CA ARG A 120 12.30 -12.44 10.79
C ARG A 120 11.66 -13.80 11.08
N LEU A 121 10.93 -14.37 10.12
CA LEU A 121 10.37 -15.71 10.25
C LEU A 121 11.46 -16.77 10.23
N ARG A 122 12.48 -16.63 9.38
CA ARG A 122 13.65 -17.52 9.33
C ARG A 122 14.42 -17.49 10.65
N ALA A 123 14.70 -16.30 11.18
CA ALA A 123 15.35 -16.11 12.49
C ALA A 123 14.51 -16.72 13.63
N LYS A 124 13.19 -16.55 13.61
CA LYS A 124 12.30 -17.21 14.60
C LYS A 124 12.33 -18.74 14.50
N LYS A 125 12.43 -19.31 13.29
CA LYS A 125 12.56 -20.76 13.11
C LYS A 125 13.92 -21.27 13.61
N LEU A 126 14.99 -20.55 13.29
CA LEU A 126 16.35 -20.84 13.76
C LEU A 126 16.45 -20.76 15.29
N ALA A 127 15.80 -19.78 15.91
CA ALA A 127 15.78 -19.61 17.37
C ALA A 127 14.96 -20.68 18.10
N LYS A 128 13.95 -21.27 17.43
CA LYS A 128 13.18 -22.39 18.00
C LYS A 128 13.99 -23.68 17.93
N ASP A 129 14.44 -24.05 16.73
CA ASP A 129 15.11 -25.32 16.48
C ASP A 129 16.27 -25.12 15.49
N PRO A 130 17.49 -24.80 15.96
CA PRO A 130 18.60 -24.44 15.08
C PRO A 130 19.04 -25.62 14.19
N ILE A 131 18.98 -26.85 14.71
CA ILE A 131 19.38 -28.08 13.99
C ILE A 131 18.37 -28.41 12.88
N ALA A 132 17.06 -28.31 13.16
CA ALA A 132 16.01 -28.57 12.18
C ALA A 132 15.98 -27.50 11.09
N ALA A 133 16.20 -26.23 11.45
CA ALA A 133 16.27 -25.12 10.50
C ALA A 133 17.45 -25.27 9.52
N ARG A 134 18.64 -25.63 10.00
CA ARG A 134 19.82 -25.88 9.12
C ARG A 134 19.58 -27.04 8.16
N ARG A 135 19.08 -28.18 8.64
CA ARG A 135 18.72 -29.32 7.78
C ARG A 135 17.68 -28.96 6.72
N ALA A 136 16.70 -28.13 7.06
CA ALA A 136 15.67 -27.70 6.11
C ALA A 136 16.23 -26.75 5.02
N GLU A 137 17.20 -25.92 5.36
CA GLU A 137 17.90 -25.04 4.42
C GLU A 137 18.83 -25.82 3.50
N GLU A 138 19.64 -26.72 4.05
CA GLU A 138 20.50 -27.64 3.28
C GLU A 138 19.66 -28.52 2.33
N ALA A 139 18.51 -29.01 2.80
CA ALA A 139 17.60 -29.77 1.98
C ALA A 139 16.93 -28.95 0.87
N LEU A 140 16.96 -27.61 0.90
CA LEU A 140 16.49 -26.73 -0.17
C LEU A 140 17.60 -26.46 -1.20
N ASP A 141 18.84 -26.29 -0.75
CA ASP A 141 20.00 -26.00 -1.59
C ASP A 141 20.38 -27.18 -2.51
N PHE A 142 20.11 -28.42 -2.07
CA PHE A 142 20.39 -29.63 -2.85
C PHE A 142 19.14 -30.31 -3.45
N LYS A 143 18.00 -29.60 -3.57
CA LYS A 143 16.85 -30.16 -4.30
C LYS A 143 17.19 -30.27 -5.78
N LYS A 144 17.56 -31.48 -6.20
CA LYS A 144 17.73 -31.85 -7.61
C LYS A 144 16.45 -31.45 -8.35
N ALA A 145 16.60 -30.65 -9.41
CA ALA A 145 15.47 -30.29 -10.25
C ALA A 145 14.77 -31.57 -10.75
N PRO A 146 13.43 -31.64 -10.80
CA PRO A 146 12.74 -32.81 -11.29
C PRO A 146 13.19 -33.07 -12.74
N THR A 147 13.91 -34.17 -12.94
CA THR A 147 14.49 -34.55 -14.23
C THR A 147 13.46 -35.17 -15.17
N THR A 148 12.24 -35.42 -14.69
CA THR A 148 11.13 -35.94 -15.48
C THR A 148 10.36 -34.79 -16.14
N ARG A 149 11.03 -34.08 -17.06
CA ARG A 149 10.30 -33.34 -18.10
C ARG A 149 10.40 -34.19 -19.35
N SER A 150 9.27 -34.63 -19.89
CA SER A 150 9.31 -35.50 -21.07
C SER A 150 9.83 -34.70 -22.26
N VAL A 151 10.66 -35.29 -23.11
CA VAL A 151 11.23 -34.62 -24.29
C VAL A 151 10.14 -34.08 -25.24
N ARG A 152 8.93 -34.67 -25.19
CA ARG A 152 7.74 -34.27 -25.95
C ARG A 152 6.98 -33.07 -25.34
N GLU A 153 7.37 -32.59 -24.16
CA GLU A 153 6.83 -31.37 -23.54
C GLU A 153 7.61 -30.10 -23.92
N VAL A 154 8.69 -30.23 -24.70
CA VAL A 154 9.36 -29.08 -25.32
C VAL A 154 8.49 -28.64 -26.49
N ALA A 155 7.78 -27.53 -26.31
CA ALA A 155 6.73 -27.06 -27.19
C ALA A 155 7.21 -26.80 -28.64
N GLU A 156 6.67 -27.53 -29.61
CA GLU A 156 6.83 -27.25 -31.05
C GLU A 156 6.06 -26.00 -31.50
N ALA A 157 5.10 -25.54 -30.70
CA ALA A 157 4.30 -24.34 -30.97
C ALA A 157 4.54 -23.27 -29.89
N PRO A 158 4.55 -21.97 -30.23
CA PRO A 158 4.62 -20.92 -29.24
C PRO A 158 3.47 -21.09 -28.23
N PRO A 159 3.74 -20.93 -26.92
CA PRO A 159 2.75 -21.19 -25.89
C PRO A 159 1.52 -20.31 -26.10
N THR A 160 0.37 -20.94 -26.33
CA THR A 160 -0.91 -20.23 -26.37
C THR A 160 -1.26 -19.82 -24.94
N LEU A 161 -1.38 -18.52 -24.68
CA LEU A 161 -1.76 -17.95 -23.39
C LEU A 161 -3.26 -18.23 -23.10
N THR A 162 -3.61 -19.49 -22.86
CA THR A 162 -4.96 -19.94 -22.50
C THR A 162 -5.27 -19.73 -21.01
N ALA A 163 -4.32 -19.20 -20.24
CA ALA A 163 -4.48 -18.89 -18.84
C ALA A 163 -5.51 -17.77 -18.64
N ARG A 164 -6.78 -18.15 -18.49
CA ARG A 164 -7.83 -17.26 -17.98
C ARG A 164 -7.36 -16.63 -16.66
N PRO A 165 -7.61 -15.33 -16.43
CA PRO A 165 -7.25 -14.68 -15.18
C PRO A 165 -7.85 -15.47 -14.02
N LYS A 166 -7.03 -15.70 -12.99
CA LYS A 166 -7.41 -16.47 -11.80
C LYS A 166 -8.56 -15.73 -11.10
N ILE A 167 -9.80 -16.13 -11.40
CA ILE A 167 -10.99 -15.65 -10.70
C ILE A 167 -10.77 -16.02 -9.24
N ARG A 168 -10.69 -15.01 -8.37
CA ARG A 168 -10.59 -15.23 -6.93
C ARG A 168 -11.84 -16.00 -6.52
N LYS A 169 -11.68 -17.20 -5.96
CA LYS A 169 -12.79 -17.90 -5.32
C LYS A 169 -13.49 -16.91 -4.38
N PRO A 170 -14.83 -16.81 -4.38
CA PRO A 170 -15.53 -16.05 -3.36
C PRO A 170 -15.00 -16.53 -2.01
N ARG A 171 -14.66 -15.60 -1.13
CA ARG A 171 -14.19 -15.95 0.20
C ARG A 171 -15.33 -16.71 0.87
N ASP A 172 -15.20 -18.03 0.95
CA ASP A 172 -16.02 -18.85 1.83
C ASP A 172 -15.98 -18.19 3.21
N GLN A 173 -17.17 -17.99 3.78
CA GLN A 173 -17.44 -17.09 4.88
C GLN A 173 -16.41 -17.28 6.01
N VAL A 174 -15.45 -16.35 6.10
CA VAL A 174 -14.53 -16.30 7.22
C VAL A 174 -15.39 -15.96 8.43
N GLY A 175 -15.51 -16.90 9.36
CA GLY A 175 -16.29 -16.72 10.59
C GLY A 175 -15.91 -15.43 11.32
N PRO A 176 -16.80 -14.93 12.21
CA PRO A 176 -16.54 -13.70 12.94
C PRO A 176 -15.18 -13.73 13.63
N SER A 177 -14.47 -12.59 13.61
CA SER A 177 -13.21 -12.40 14.33
C SER A 177 -13.33 -12.90 15.78
N PRO A 178 -12.29 -13.50 16.38
CA PRO A 178 -12.34 -14.03 17.75
C PRO A 178 -12.85 -13.01 18.79
N ALA A 179 -12.56 -11.72 18.59
CA ALA A 179 -13.09 -10.65 19.45
C ALA A 179 -14.62 -10.49 19.31
N ARG A 180 -15.14 -10.62 18.08
CA ARG A 180 -16.57 -10.56 17.81
C ARG A 180 -17.29 -11.82 18.31
N GLN A 181 -16.64 -12.98 18.28
CA GLN A 181 -17.19 -14.21 18.88
C GLN A 181 -17.41 -14.05 20.38
N ARG A 182 -16.43 -13.49 21.11
CA ARG A 182 -16.58 -13.22 22.56
C ARG A 182 -17.79 -12.34 22.88
N ILE A 183 -17.98 -11.27 22.10
CA ILE A 183 -19.14 -10.37 22.27
C ILE A 183 -20.45 -11.13 22.02
N LEU A 184 -20.51 -11.95 20.97
CA LEU A 184 -21.70 -12.74 20.66
C LEU A 184 -21.99 -13.82 21.72
N ASP A 185 -20.96 -14.38 22.32
CA ASP A 185 -21.10 -15.37 23.40
C ASP A 185 -21.60 -14.70 24.69
N GLU A 186 -21.07 -13.53 25.05
CA GLU A 186 -21.56 -12.72 26.17
C GLU A 186 -23.04 -12.32 25.98
N GLU A 187 -23.42 -11.90 24.76
CA GLU A 187 -24.80 -11.57 24.42
C GLU A 187 -25.72 -12.80 24.52
N ARG A 188 -25.26 -13.96 24.04
CA ARG A 188 -25.99 -15.23 24.17
C ARG A 188 -26.24 -15.58 25.61
N GLU A 189 -25.24 -15.47 26.48
CA GLU A 189 -25.39 -15.77 27.90
C GLU A 189 -26.43 -14.86 28.55
N ARG A 190 -26.41 -13.55 28.26
CA ARG A 190 -27.41 -12.60 28.77
C ARG A 190 -28.82 -12.96 28.33
N VAL A 191 -29.03 -13.30 27.05
CA VAL A 191 -30.33 -13.70 26.52
C VAL A 191 -30.81 -15.00 27.17
N VAL A 192 -29.93 -15.99 27.33
CA VAL A 192 -30.27 -17.26 27.97
C VAL A 192 -30.65 -17.05 29.43
N GLN A 193 -29.96 -16.16 30.15
CA GLN A 193 -30.29 -15.83 31.54
C GLN A 193 -31.67 -15.16 31.65
N GLN A 194 -31.96 -14.17 30.80
CA GLN A 194 -33.27 -13.53 30.74
C GLN A 194 -34.38 -14.53 30.42
N TYR A 195 -34.17 -15.39 29.43
CA TYR A 195 -35.12 -16.43 29.07
C TYR A 195 -35.37 -17.42 30.21
N ARG A 196 -34.32 -17.82 30.94
CA ARG A 196 -34.45 -18.70 32.11
C ARG A 196 -35.23 -18.01 33.24
N ALA A 197 -35.02 -16.72 33.48
CA ALA A 197 -35.77 -15.96 34.48
C ALA A 197 -37.26 -15.90 34.13
N LEU A 198 -37.59 -15.57 32.87
CA LEU A 198 -38.97 -15.56 32.37
C LEU A 198 -39.63 -16.94 32.42
N LYS A 199 -38.87 -18.01 32.12
CA LYS A 199 -39.39 -19.37 32.20
C LYS A 199 -39.65 -19.78 33.65
N LYS A 200 -38.80 -19.37 34.59
CA LYS A 200 -38.99 -19.61 36.03
C LYS A 200 -40.22 -18.87 36.55
N SER A 201 -40.41 -17.61 36.18
CA SER A 201 -41.61 -16.86 36.59
C SER A 201 -42.88 -17.47 36.03
N ARG A 202 -42.84 -18.00 34.79
CA ARG A 202 -44.00 -18.66 34.15
C ARG A 202 -44.33 -20.05 34.72
N ILE A 203 -43.38 -20.74 35.34
CA ILE A 203 -43.59 -22.07 35.96
C ILE A 203 -43.91 -21.95 37.46
N GLY A 204 -43.62 -20.79 38.07
CA GLY A 204 -43.90 -20.50 39.48
C GLY A 204 -45.28 -19.90 39.76
N GLU A 205 -46.13 -19.77 38.73
CA GLU A 205 -47.59 -19.59 38.81
C GLU A 205 -48.26 -20.93 38.51
#